data_AF-A0A0E3T5L9-F1
#
_entry.id   AF-A0A0E3T5L9-F1
#
_cell.length_a   1.000
_cell.length_b   1.000
_cell.length_c   1.000
_cell.angle_alpha   90.00
_cell.angle_beta   90.00
_cell.angle_gamma   90.00
#
_symmetry.space_group_name_H-M   'P 1'
#
loop_
_entity.id
_entity.type
_entity.pdbx_description
1 polymer ?
#
loop_
_entity_poly.entity_id
_entity_poly.type
_entity_poly.pdbx_seq_one_letter_code
_entity_poly.pdbx_strand_id
1 'polypeptide(L)'
;MFYFYAFTLCCLLWVLFHCSVNCVDIDIETIWRECNETFPASEESLISFGKNGTIPDENDSTARCFADCYGKKTTMLTSDGSLNWTTLDFIMRSYNMKPTATETFGKCQKDTSNVECMKSYLSLRCVAETIASLSNIR
;
A
#
# COMPACT_ATOMS: atom_id res chain seq x y z
N MET A 1 -27.75 -35.72 33.02
CA MET A 1 -27.62 -34.25 33.12
C MET A 1 -26.18 -33.73 32.96
N PHE A 2 -25.15 -34.60 32.86
CA PHE A 2 -23.75 -34.19 32.63
C PHE A 2 -23.43 -33.81 31.16
N TYR A 3 -24.21 -34.30 30.19
CA TYR A 3 -24.01 -34.01 28.77
C TYR A 3 -24.26 -32.54 28.38
N PHE A 4 -25.08 -31.82 29.14
CA PHE A 4 -25.36 -30.41 28.89
C PHE A 4 -24.16 -29.51 29.19
N TYR A 5 -23.35 -29.87 30.18
CA TYR A 5 -22.16 -29.11 30.57
C TYR A 5 -20.97 -29.34 29.63
N ALA A 6 -20.89 -30.51 28.99
CA ALA A 6 -19.85 -30.78 27.99
C ALA A 6 -20.06 -29.97 26.70
N PHE A 7 -21.31 -29.76 26.29
CA PHE A 7 -21.64 -28.98 25.09
C PHE A 7 -21.42 -27.48 25.28
N THR A 8 -21.73 -26.94 26.47
CA THR A 8 -21.52 -25.52 26.78
C THR A 8 -20.04 -25.17 26.96
N LEU A 9 -19.22 -26.06 27.52
CA LEU A 9 -17.76 -25.89 27.55
C LEU A 9 -17.14 -25.97 26.15
N CYS A 10 -17.67 -26.82 25.26
CA CYS A 10 -17.25 -26.89 23.86
C CYS A 10 -17.57 -25.57 23.11
N CYS A 11 -18.74 -24.96 23.37
CA CYS A 11 -19.09 -23.64 22.84
C CYS A 11 -18.17 -22.53 23.37
N LEU A 12 -17.80 -22.55 24.67
CA LEU A 12 -16.88 -21.56 25.25
C LEU A 12 -15.45 -21.71 24.72
N LEU A 13 -15.00 -22.94 24.40
CA LEU A 13 -13.73 -23.19 23.71
C LEU A 13 -13.78 -22.77 22.22
N TRP A 14 -14.93 -22.87 21.57
CA TRP A 14 -15.15 -22.32 20.22
C TRP A 14 -15.03 -20.78 20.20
N VAL A 15 -15.50 -20.12 21.26
CA VAL A 15 -15.36 -18.66 21.46
C VAL A 15 -13.91 -18.25 21.76
N LEU A 16 -13.06 -19.13 22.29
CA LEU A 16 -11.64 -18.85 22.50
C LEU A 16 -10.76 -18.96 21.24
N PHE A 17 -11.22 -19.58 20.15
CA PHE A 17 -10.29 -19.91 19.05
C PHE A 17 -10.71 -19.45 17.65
N HIS A 18 -11.99 -19.16 17.41
CA HIS A 18 -12.40 -18.61 16.13
C HIS A 18 -12.28 -17.08 16.11
N CYS A 19 -11.19 -16.65 15.48
CA CYS A 19 -10.97 -15.32 14.94
C CYS A 19 -10.62 -14.26 15.99
N SER A 20 -9.44 -14.43 16.58
CA SER A 20 -8.42 -13.38 16.42
C SER A 20 -8.56 -12.78 15.02
N VAL A 21 -9.14 -11.58 14.96
CA VAL A 21 -9.21 -10.77 13.76
C VAL A 21 -7.82 -10.85 13.14
N ASN A 22 -7.71 -11.37 11.92
CA ASN A 22 -6.51 -11.18 11.13
C ASN A 22 -6.43 -9.69 10.82
N CYS A 23 -5.93 -8.92 11.78
CA CYS A 23 -5.26 -7.68 11.50
C CYS A 23 -4.06 -8.12 10.67
N VAL A 24 -4.19 -8.09 9.35
CA VAL A 24 -3.01 -8.17 8.49
C VAL A 24 -2.25 -6.90 8.78
N ASP A 25 -1.37 -6.96 9.78
CA ASP A 25 -0.38 -5.92 9.99
C ASP A 25 0.57 -6.00 8.79
N ILE A 26 0.46 -4.99 7.91
CA ILE A 26 1.35 -4.85 6.78
C ILE A 26 2.73 -4.52 7.34
N ASP A 27 3.64 -5.49 7.30
CA ASP A 27 5.02 -5.28 7.71
C ASP A 27 5.78 -4.49 6.61
N ILE A 28 5.72 -3.16 6.75
CA ILE A 28 6.33 -2.23 5.80
C ILE A 28 7.85 -2.40 5.74
N GLU A 29 8.52 -2.73 6.85
CA GLU A 29 9.98 -2.93 6.88
C GLU A 29 10.37 -4.18 6.10
N THR A 30 9.63 -5.27 6.29
CA THR A 30 9.85 -6.50 5.51
C THR A 30 9.57 -6.27 4.02
N ILE A 31 8.48 -5.58 3.67
CA ILE A 31 8.19 -5.25 2.26
C ILE A 31 9.30 -4.39 1.65
N TRP A 32 9.76 -3.37 2.39
CA TRP A 32 10.83 -2.49 1.94
C TRP A 32 12.12 -3.29 1.67
N ARG A 33 12.52 -4.15 2.60
CA ARG A 33 13.69 -5.03 2.45
C ARG A 33 13.55 -5.94 1.24
N GLU A 34 12.43 -6.67 1.12
CA GLU A 34 12.19 -7.61 0.02
C GLU A 34 12.24 -6.92 -1.35
N CYS A 35 11.63 -5.74 -1.47
CA CYS A 35 11.68 -4.98 -2.71
C CYS A 35 13.07 -4.46 -3.02
N ASN A 36 13.86 -4.07 -2.01
CA ASN A 36 15.24 -3.63 -2.21
C ASN A 36 16.18 -4.80 -2.55
N GLU A 37 15.96 -5.97 -1.97
CA GLU A 37 16.70 -7.19 -2.32
C GLU A 37 16.43 -7.62 -3.77
N THR A 38 15.20 -7.45 -4.24
CA THR A 38 14.79 -7.77 -5.62
C THR A 38 15.26 -6.70 -6.61
N PHE A 39 15.13 -5.43 -6.23
CA PHE A 39 15.45 -4.25 -7.03
C PHE A 39 16.36 -3.32 -6.21
N PRO A 40 17.69 -3.54 -6.25
CA PRO A 40 18.65 -2.82 -5.40
C PRO A 40 18.85 -1.39 -5.87
N ALA A 41 17.92 -0.51 -5.49
CA ALA A 41 17.95 0.90 -5.81
C ALA A 41 19.00 1.64 -4.96
N SER A 42 19.48 2.77 -5.47
CA SER A 42 20.41 3.61 -4.70
C SER A 42 19.76 4.14 -3.42
N GLU A 43 20.58 4.31 -2.37
CA GLU A 43 20.12 4.90 -1.10
C GLU A 43 19.42 6.25 -1.32
N GLU A 44 19.96 7.09 -2.21
CA GLU A 44 19.36 8.37 -2.59
C GLU A 44 17.94 8.20 -3.15
N SER A 45 17.74 7.23 -4.04
CA SER A 45 16.42 6.95 -4.61
C SER A 45 15.45 6.42 -3.57
N LEU A 46 15.90 5.53 -2.69
CA LEU A 46 15.11 4.98 -1.60
C LEU A 46 14.68 6.07 -0.60
N ILE A 47 15.61 6.94 -0.20
CA ILE A 47 15.34 8.08 0.69
C ILE A 47 14.34 9.05 0.03
N SER A 48 14.57 9.41 -1.23
CA SER A 48 13.68 10.31 -1.97
C SER A 48 12.27 9.71 -2.07
N PHE A 49 12.18 8.45 -2.48
CA PHE A 49 10.90 7.75 -2.63
C PHE A 49 10.14 7.65 -1.30
N GLY A 50 10.81 7.27 -0.22
CA GLY A 50 10.19 7.17 1.11
C GLY A 50 9.71 8.52 1.65
N LYS A 51 10.33 9.63 1.23
CA LYS A 51 9.97 10.97 1.68
C LYS A 51 8.80 11.59 0.90
N ASN A 52 8.79 11.45 -0.42
CA ASN A 52 7.85 12.19 -1.29
C ASN A 52 7.38 11.40 -2.52
N GLY A 53 7.72 10.12 -2.65
CA GLY A 53 7.35 9.28 -3.78
C GLY A 53 8.11 9.57 -5.08
N THR A 54 9.19 10.36 -5.06
CA THR A 54 9.99 10.70 -6.25
C THR A 54 11.31 9.95 -6.31
N ILE A 55 11.82 9.75 -7.52
CA ILE A 55 13.13 9.12 -7.79
C ILE A 55 13.99 10.20 -8.47
N PRO A 56 15.24 10.46 -8.02
CA PRO A 56 16.08 11.52 -8.58
C PRO A 56 16.39 11.35 -10.07
N ASP A 57 16.76 10.13 -10.49
CA ASP A 57 16.86 9.76 -11.90
C ASP A 57 15.67 8.89 -12.29
N GLU A 58 14.65 9.50 -12.89
CA GLU A 58 13.47 8.78 -13.36
C GLU A 58 13.78 7.78 -14.49
N ASN A 59 15.00 7.76 -15.05
CA ASN A 59 15.45 6.73 -15.99
C ASN A 59 16.03 5.48 -15.31
N ASP A 60 16.28 5.50 -14.00
CA ASP A 60 16.69 4.32 -13.23
C ASP A 60 15.55 3.30 -13.15
N SER A 61 15.66 2.24 -13.95
CA SER A 61 14.69 1.14 -13.97
C SER A 61 14.62 0.39 -12.65
N THR A 62 15.74 0.27 -11.94
CA THR A 62 15.80 -0.44 -10.66
C THR A 62 14.98 0.31 -9.61
N ALA A 63 15.17 1.62 -9.51
CA ALA A 63 14.39 2.45 -8.60
C ALA A 63 12.88 2.47 -8.95
N ARG A 64 12.53 2.54 -10.25
CA ARG A 64 11.12 2.44 -10.67
C ARG A 64 10.52 1.08 -10.31
N CYS A 65 11.26 -0.01 -10.48
CA CYS A 65 10.77 -1.35 -10.16
C CYS A 65 10.74 -1.64 -8.67
N PHE A 66 11.61 -1.00 -7.88
CA PHE A 66 11.44 -0.94 -6.43
C PHE A 66 10.07 -0.34 -6.06
N ALA A 67 9.71 0.82 -6.65
CA ALA A 67 8.42 1.47 -6.39
C ALA A 67 7.23 0.60 -6.83
N ASP A 68 7.32 -0.06 -7.99
CA ASP A 68 6.31 -1.02 -8.45
C ASP A 68 6.11 -2.19 -7.46
N CYS A 69 7.22 -2.82 -7.02
CA CYS A 69 7.19 -3.88 -6.03
C CYS A 69 6.54 -3.42 -4.71
N TYR A 70 6.97 -2.26 -4.21
CA TYR A 70 6.48 -1.69 -2.96
C TYR A 70 4.98 -1.40 -3.05
N GLY A 71 4.53 -0.73 -4.12
CA GLY A 71 3.12 -0.39 -4.33
C GLY A 71 2.22 -1.62 -4.42
N LYS A 72 2.69 -2.70 -5.08
CA LYS A 72 1.94 -3.96 -5.19
C LYS A 72 1.86 -4.71 -3.85
N LYS A 73 2.97 -4.83 -3.12
CA LYS A 73 3.01 -5.54 -1.83
C LYS A 73 2.24 -4.81 -0.72
N THR A 74 2.26 -3.48 -0.73
CA THR A 74 1.41 -2.65 0.15
C THR A 74 -0.04 -2.59 -0.30
N THR A 75 -0.38 -3.22 -1.43
CA THR A 75 -1.71 -3.23 -2.06
C THR A 75 -2.21 -1.85 -2.52
N MET A 76 -1.37 -0.82 -2.53
CA MET A 76 -1.70 0.49 -3.11
C MET A 76 -1.89 0.40 -4.63
N LEU A 77 -1.19 -0.56 -5.25
CA LEU A 77 -1.33 -0.91 -6.65
C LEU A 77 -1.95 -2.31 -6.81
N THR A 78 -2.72 -2.48 -7.87
CA THR A 78 -3.12 -3.77 -8.42
C THR A 78 -1.96 -4.42 -9.17
N SER A 79 -2.09 -5.70 -9.54
CA SER A 79 -1.03 -6.46 -10.22
C SER A 79 -0.60 -5.87 -11.57
N ASP A 80 -1.49 -5.14 -12.25
CA ASP A 80 -1.25 -4.43 -13.51
C ASP A 80 -0.68 -3.00 -13.32
N GLY A 81 -0.32 -2.63 -12.09
CA GLY A 81 0.25 -1.32 -11.76
C GLY A 81 -0.76 -0.18 -11.73
N SER A 82 -2.06 -0.48 -11.76
CA SER A 82 -3.12 0.52 -11.57
C SER A 82 -3.34 0.79 -10.07
N LEU A 83 -3.96 1.92 -9.71
CA LEU A 83 -4.30 2.22 -8.33
C LEU A 83 -5.39 1.27 -7.78
N ASN A 84 -5.20 0.80 -6.55
CA ASN A 84 -6.20 0.04 -5.82
C ASN A 84 -7.07 0.99 -4.97
N TRP A 85 -8.26 1.31 -5.50
CA TRP A 85 -9.19 2.23 -4.84
C TRP A 85 -9.63 1.78 -3.45
N THR A 86 -9.78 0.48 -3.22
CA THR A 86 -10.19 -0.06 -1.92
C THR A 86 -9.14 0.24 -0.85
N THR A 87 -7.86 -0.01 -1.16
CA THR A 87 -6.76 0.29 -0.23
C THR A 87 -6.60 1.79 -0.04
N LEU A 88 -6.69 2.59 -1.10
CA LEU A 88 -6.58 4.05 -1.00
C LEU A 88 -7.71 4.67 -0.17
N ASP A 89 -8.96 4.21 -0.34
CA ASP A 89 -10.10 4.65 0.48
C ASP A 89 -9.89 4.28 1.95
N PHE A 90 -9.36 3.08 2.22
CA PHE A 90 -9.04 2.65 3.57
C PHE A 90 -7.98 3.56 4.22
N ILE A 91 -6.90 3.88 3.50
CA ILE A 91 -5.85 4.80 3.95
C ILE A 91 -6.47 6.17 4.27
N MET A 92 -7.21 6.76 3.33
CA MET A 92 -7.78 8.10 3.55
C MET A 92 -8.73 8.16 4.74
N ARG A 93 -9.58 7.14 4.92
CA ARG A 93 -10.47 7.05 6.09
C ARG A 93 -9.68 6.91 7.39
N SER A 94 -8.61 6.12 7.39
CA SER A 94 -7.72 5.96 8.55
C SER A 94 -7.04 7.27 8.97
N TYR A 95 -6.82 8.20 8.04
CA TYR A 95 -6.29 9.55 8.30
C TYR A 95 -7.35 10.65 8.41
N ASN A 96 -8.65 10.28 8.52
CA ASN A 96 -9.78 11.21 8.53
C ASN A 96 -9.76 12.23 7.38
N MET A 97 -9.22 11.84 6.22
CA MET A 97 -9.24 12.64 5.01
C MET A 97 -10.62 12.55 4.34
N LYS A 98 -11.16 13.70 3.94
CA LYS A 98 -12.33 13.84 3.05
C LYS A 98 -11.86 14.72 1.87
N PRO A 99 -12.23 14.49 0.59
CA PRO A 99 -13.31 13.64 0.01
C PRO A 99 -12.93 12.15 -0.15
N THR A 100 -13.53 11.35 -1.07
CA THR A 100 -13.17 9.93 -1.33
C THR A 100 -11.86 9.76 -2.11
N ALA A 101 -11.26 8.56 -2.11
CA ALA A 101 -9.98 8.34 -2.79
C ALA A 101 -10.08 8.52 -4.29
N THR A 102 -11.19 8.12 -4.91
CA THR A 102 -11.45 8.34 -6.34
C THR A 102 -11.58 9.82 -6.66
N GLU A 103 -12.26 10.60 -5.82
CA GLU A 103 -12.35 12.07 -6.00
C GLU A 103 -10.99 12.75 -5.84
N THR A 104 -10.14 12.22 -4.96
CA THR A 104 -8.83 12.81 -4.64
C THR A 104 -7.75 12.42 -5.66
N PHE A 105 -7.66 11.13 -5.99
CA PHE A 105 -6.58 10.54 -6.79
C PHE A 105 -7.01 10.09 -8.18
N GLY A 106 -8.27 10.29 -8.59
CA GLY A 106 -8.75 9.90 -9.93
C GLY A 106 -7.92 10.45 -11.08
N LYS A 107 -7.27 11.61 -10.88
CA LYS A 107 -6.33 12.21 -11.85
C LYS A 107 -5.04 11.40 -12.06
N CYS A 108 -4.65 10.56 -11.09
CA CYS A 108 -3.40 9.81 -11.09
C CYS A 108 -3.43 8.53 -11.92
N GLN A 109 -4.59 8.13 -12.44
CA GLN A 109 -4.75 6.91 -13.24
C GLN A 109 -4.38 7.09 -14.73
N LYS A 110 -3.95 8.29 -15.14
CA LYS A 110 -3.89 8.68 -16.56
C LYS A 110 -2.71 8.12 -17.34
N ASP A 111 -1.70 7.58 -16.66
CA ASP A 111 -0.48 7.15 -17.35
C ASP A 111 -0.59 5.74 -17.94
N THR A 112 -0.27 5.63 -19.24
CA THR A 112 -0.31 4.40 -20.04
C THR A 112 1.08 3.98 -20.51
N SER A 113 2.12 4.42 -19.82
CA SER A 113 3.51 4.13 -20.19
C SER A 113 3.74 2.62 -20.32
N ASN A 114 4.36 2.22 -21.44
CA ASN A 114 4.81 0.86 -21.71
C ASN A 114 6.24 0.59 -21.24
N VAL A 115 6.91 1.61 -20.67
CA VAL A 115 8.23 1.47 -20.06
C VAL A 115 8.08 0.69 -18.75
N GLU A 116 8.99 -0.26 -18.55
CA GLU A 116 8.98 -1.15 -17.38
C GLU A 116 8.92 -0.36 -16.06
N CYS A 117 7.95 -0.74 -15.21
CA CYS A 117 7.65 -0.17 -13.90
C CYS A 117 7.26 1.33 -13.90
N MET A 118 7.33 2.01 -15.04
CA MET A 118 7.09 3.45 -15.15
C MET A 118 5.64 3.81 -14.83
N LYS A 119 4.67 3.06 -15.35
CA LYS A 119 3.24 3.29 -15.05
C LYS A 119 2.97 3.30 -13.53
N SER A 120 3.48 2.28 -12.83
CA SER A 120 3.32 2.13 -11.38
C SER A 120 3.99 3.26 -10.61
N TYR A 121 5.23 3.60 -10.99
CA TYR A 121 5.97 4.72 -10.40
C TYR A 121 5.21 6.04 -10.55
N LEU A 122 4.77 6.39 -11.76
CA LEU A 122 4.04 7.63 -12.03
C LEU A 122 2.73 7.71 -11.23
N SER A 123 2.02 6.58 -11.11
CA SER A 123 0.79 6.49 -10.32
C SER A 123 1.06 6.78 -8.84
N LEU A 124 2.09 6.15 -8.25
CA LEU A 124 2.46 6.35 -6.85
C LEU A 124 2.98 7.78 -6.59
N ARG A 125 3.80 8.32 -7.50
CA ARG A 125 4.28 9.71 -7.41
C ARG A 125 3.13 10.69 -7.37
N CYS A 126 2.15 10.55 -8.29
CA CYS A 126 0.98 11.43 -8.30
C CYS A 126 0.15 11.35 -7.01
N VAL A 127 0.02 10.15 -6.43
CA VAL A 127 -0.64 9.98 -5.11
C VAL A 127 0.14 10.73 -4.03
N ALA A 128 1.45 10.55 -3.95
CA ALA A 128 2.30 11.22 -2.97
C ALA A 128 2.27 12.75 -3.10
N GLU A 129 2.39 13.29 -4.31
CA GLU A 129 2.27 14.72 -4.60
C GLU A 129 0.90 15.27 -4.19
N THR A 130 -0.17 14.52 -4.47
CA THR A 130 -1.53 14.92 -4.11
C THR A 130 -1.69 14.95 -2.58
N ILE A 131 -1.19 13.94 -1.86
CA ILE A 131 -1.21 13.92 -0.39
C ILE A 131 -0.43 15.11 0.18
N ALA A 132 0.78 15.38 -0.34
CA ALA A 132 1.59 16.51 0.10
C ALA A 132 0.90 17.87 -0.15
N SER A 133 0.17 18.00 -1.27
CA SER A 133 -0.62 19.21 -1.55
C SER A 133 -1.75 19.41 -0.55
N LEU A 134 -2.39 18.33 -0.09
CA LEU A 134 -3.46 18.38 0.91
C LEU A 134 -2.93 18.68 2.31
N SER A 135 -1.75 18.17 2.67
CA SER A 135 -1.16 18.43 3.99
C SER A 135 -0.69 19.88 4.16
N ASN A 136 -0.30 20.55 3.07
CA ASN A 136 0.12 21.97 3.11
C ASN A 136 -1.05 22.97 3.13
N ILE A 137 -2.29 22.50 2.92
CA ILE A 137 -3.51 23.33 2.98
C ILE A 137 -4.14 23.32 4.38
N ARG A 138 -3.77 22.35 5.24
CA ARG A 138 -4.24 22.23 6.63
C ARG A 138 -3.30 22.95 7.58
#